data_AF-A0A535WZW3-F1
#
_entry.id   AF-A0A535WZW3-F1
#
_cell.length_a   1.000
_cell.length_b   1.000
_cell.length_c   1.000
_cell.angle_alpha   90.00
_cell.angle_beta   90.00
_cell.angle_gamma   90.00
#
_symmetry.space_group_name_H-M   'P 1'
#
loop_
_entity.id
_entity.type
_entity.pdbx_description
1 polymer ?
#
loop_
_entity_poly.entity_id
_entity_poly.type
_entity_poly.pdbx_seq_one_letter_code
_entity_poly.pdbx_strand_id
1 'polypeptide(L)'
;MAGRAPEPRGSGLGHWTRRAPRRHLHRRLSVLFHSRRGGGLCGDSRRTPRRRALVWSRGRDPRFGGRRGDPADQPLRQIAGLTISLINATAISPQAGIFALGTASHSYVEFAMGSGVEARDLVTAIASLREPRTTMGGVNLVAGFRPELWRKVAADASPRGLEDFNRDVVGPGDYRMPATQHDAVLWISGSAYDVVFDVARQAIAALDPLALVAEETSSWPYHHDRDLTGFIDGTENPSLIDAPDIAL
;
A
#
# COMPACT_ATOMS: atom_id res chain seq x y z
N MET A 1 77.49 -27.09 -6.03
CA MET A 1 76.26 -27.11 -6.84
C MET A 1 75.10 -27.30 -5.88
N ALA A 2 74.37 -26.24 -5.52
CA ALA A 2 73.13 -25.79 -6.16
C ALA A 2 71.99 -26.85 -5.98
N GLY A 3 70.84 -26.58 -5.35
CA GLY A 3 70.24 -25.30 -5.01
C GLY A 3 69.15 -25.39 -3.93
N ARG A 4 68.88 -24.23 -3.33
CA ARG A 4 67.80 -23.91 -2.39
C ARG A 4 66.43 -24.06 -3.04
N ALA A 5 65.48 -24.62 -2.31
CA ALA A 5 64.04 -24.42 -2.55
C ALA A 5 63.60 -23.04 -2.01
N PRO A 6 62.64 -22.35 -2.65
CA PRO A 6 62.34 -20.95 -2.36
C PRO A 6 61.32 -20.75 -1.22
N GLU A 7 61.55 -19.72 -0.41
CA GLU A 7 60.55 -19.08 0.46
C GLU A 7 59.41 -18.45 -0.37
N PRO A 8 58.15 -18.56 0.07
CA PRO A 8 57.14 -17.55 -0.25
C PRO A 8 57.21 -16.39 0.75
N ARG A 9 57.53 -15.22 0.21
CA ARG A 9 57.51 -13.91 0.89
C ARG A 9 56.11 -13.58 1.39
N GLY A 10 56.05 -12.99 2.58
CA GLY A 10 54.81 -12.50 3.16
C GLY A 10 54.12 -11.41 2.34
N SER A 11 52.80 -11.37 2.44
CA SER A 11 51.99 -10.21 2.08
C SER A 11 50.95 -9.96 3.17
N GLY A 12 51.15 -8.86 3.90
CA GLY A 12 50.08 -7.98 4.35
C GLY A 12 49.05 -8.54 5.32
N LEU A 13 49.28 -8.28 6.61
CA LEU A 13 48.23 -8.02 7.59
C LEU A 13 47.18 -7.05 7.00
N GLY A 14 45.95 -7.52 6.84
CA GLY A 14 44.77 -6.70 6.61
C GLY A 14 43.79 -6.92 7.76
N HIS A 15 43.97 -6.17 8.84
CA HIS A 15 43.05 -6.13 9.96
C HIS A 15 41.62 -5.77 9.48
N TRP A 16 40.67 -6.58 9.89
CA TRP A 16 39.24 -6.28 9.83
C TRP A 16 38.92 -5.09 10.73
N THR A 17 38.79 -3.90 10.15
CA THR A 17 38.06 -2.80 10.80
C THR A 17 36.70 -2.64 10.13
N ARG A 18 35.65 -3.14 10.78
CA ARG A 18 34.27 -2.75 10.48
C ARG A 18 34.16 -1.23 10.61
N ARG A 19 34.06 -0.51 9.49
CA ARG A 19 33.66 0.90 9.51
C ARG A 19 32.17 0.96 9.81
N ALA A 20 31.82 1.62 10.91
CA ALA A 20 30.45 1.98 11.23
C ALA A 20 29.83 2.80 10.09
N PRO A 21 28.54 2.60 9.74
CA PRO A 21 27.87 3.42 8.75
C PRO A 21 27.79 4.87 9.25
N ARG A 22 28.30 5.79 8.43
CA ARG A 22 28.26 7.23 8.69
C ARG A 22 26.81 7.70 8.69
N ARG A 23 26.40 8.37 9.77
CA ARG A 23 25.14 9.12 9.83
C ARG A 23 25.17 10.22 8.77
N HIS A 24 24.45 10.03 7.67
CA HIS A 24 24.19 11.09 6.70
C HIS A 24 23.09 11.99 7.25
N LEU A 25 23.48 13.14 7.82
CA LEU A 25 22.56 14.26 8.05
C LEU A 25 22.07 14.76 6.69
N HIS A 26 20.84 14.43 6.31
CA HIS A 26 20.16 15.14 5.22
C HIS A 26 19.74 16.52 5.73
N ARG A 27 20.43 17.55 5.22
CA ARG A 27 20.01 18.94 5.33
C ARG A 27 18.66 19.12 4.65
N ARG A 28 17.68 19.65 5.41
CA ARG A 28 16.39 20.15 4.92
C ARG A 28 16.60 21.13 3.76
N LEU A 29 16.06 20.83 2.59
CA LEU A 29 15.84 21.80 1.52
C LEU A 29 14.40 22.31 1.65
N SER A 30 14.24 23.40 2.39
CA SER A 30 13.00 24.16 2.48
C SER A 30 12.87 25.01 1.22
N VAL A 31 12.00 24.63 0.28
CA VAL A 31 11.63 25.52 -0.83
C VAL A 31 10.47 26.39 -0.37
N LEU A 32 10.80 27.63 0.00
CA LEU A 32 9.85 28.67 0.37
C LEU A 32 9.28 29.31 -0.91
N PHE A 33 8.02 29.06 -1.24
CA PHE A 33 7.33 29.84 -2.28
C PHE A 33 6.84 31.16 -1.71
N HIS A 34 7.53 32.25 -2.06
CA HIS A 34 7.08 33.62 -1.85
C HIS A 34 6.06 34.01 -2.93
N SER A 35 4.78 34.06 -2.57
CA SER A 35 3.79 34.80 -3.36
C SER A 35 3.78 36.26 -2.91
N ARG A 36 4.34 37.13 -3.75
CA ARG A 36 4.34 38.59 -3.55
C ARG A 36 2.91 39.14 -3.68
N ARG A 37 2.47 39.85 -2.63
CA ARG A 37 1.39 40.84 -2.73
C ARG A 37 1.84 42.00 -3.62
N GLY A 38 1.01 42.34 -4.60
CA GLY A 38 1.04 43.64 -5.29
C GLY A 38 -0.37 44.20 -5.31
N GLY A 39 -0.60 45.27 -4.55
CA GLY A 39 -1.84 46.05 -4.59
C GLY A 39 -1.74 47.16 -5.65
N GLY A 40 -2.88 47.57 -6.17
CA GLY A 40 -3.02 48.72 -7.07
C GLY A 40 -4.48 48.92 -7.48
N LEU A 41 -5.04 50.07 -7.14
CA LEU A 41 -6.46 50.43 -7.13
C LEU A 41 -6.98 50.95 -8.48
N CYS A 42 -8.33 50.97 -8.55
CA CYS A 42 -9.19 51.97 -9.19
C CYS A 42 -9.45 51.88 -10.71
N GLY A 43 -10.74 51.91 -11.09
CA GLY A 43 -11.16 52.17 -12.47
C GLY A 43 -12.52 51.59 -12.86
N ASP A 44 -13.55 52.40 -12.65
CA ASP A 44 -14.98 52.18 -12.89
C ASP A 44 -15.39 51.84 -14.35
N SER A 45 -16.42 50.99 -14.45
CA SER A 45 -17.63 51.21 -15.26
C SER A 45 -18.00 50.19 -16.35
N ARG A 46 -19.26 49.74 -16.22
CA ARG A 46 -20.24 49.35 -17.25
C ARG A 46 -20.40 47.86 -17.66
N ARG A 47 -21.65 47.44 -17.41
CA ARG A 47 -22.50 46.45 -18.14
C ARG A 47 -22.52 45.01 -17.63
N THR A 48 -23.51 44.76 -16.77
CA THR A 48 -24.14 43.46 -16.53
C THR A 48 -25.25 43.18 -17.56
N PRO A 49 -25.31 41.98 -18.16
CA PRO A 49 -26.52 41.49 -18.80
C PRO A 49 -27.30 40.55 -17.87
N ARG A 50 -28.59 40.84 -17.79
CA ARG A 50 -29.67 40.07 -17.14
C ARG A 50 -29.70 38.63 -17.63
N ARG A 51 -29.80 37.65 -16.72
CA ARG A 51 -30.36 36.32 -17.02
C ARG A 51 -31.70 36.17 -16.31
N ARG A 52 -32.76 36.17 -17.13
CA ARG A 52 -34.14 35.83 -16.77
C ARG A 52 -34.21 34.35 -16.36
N ALA A 53 -34.87 34.09 -15.24
CA ALA A 53 -35.36 32.76 -14.88
C ALA A 53 -36.44 32.33 -15.87
N LEU A 54 -36.26 31.15 -16.47
CA LEU A 54 -37.24 30.50 -17.33
C LEU A 54 -38.08 29.56 -16.46
N VAL A 55 -39.28 30.03 -16.12
CA VAL A 55 -40.38 29.22 -15.58
C VAL A 55 -40.92 28.37 -16.73
N TRP A 56 -40.86 27.04 -16.58
CA TRP A 56 -41.54 26.11 -17.49
C TRP A 56 -42.95 25.83 -16.96
N SER A 57 -43.95 26.44 -17.58
CA SER A 57 -45.35 26.07 -17.47
C SER A 57 -45.69 25.03 -18.55
N ARG A 58 -46.15 23.85 -18.13
CA ARG A 58 -46.61 22.78 -19.03
C ARG A 58 -47.93 23.20 -19.70
N GLY A 59 -47.86 23.55 -20.98
CA GLY A 59 -49.00 23.60 -21.88
C GLY A 59 -49.41 22.19 -22.31
N ARG A 60 -50.71 21.92 -22.27
CA ARG A 60 -51.35 20.66 -22.64
C ARG A 60 -51.85 20.79 -24.09
N ASP A 61 -51.25 20.06 -25.03
CA ASP A 61 -51.72 19.96 -26.42
C ASP A 61 -52.33 18.56 -26.66
N PRO A 62 -53.60 18.42 -27.07
CA PRO A 62 -54.31 17.14 -27.09
C PRO A 62 -54.37 16.54 -28.50
N ARG A 63 -53.28 15.95 -28.99
CA ARG A 63 -53.33 15.10 -30.19
C ARG A 63 -52.29 14.00 -30.11
N PHE A 64 -52.67 12.84 -29.57
CA PHE A 64 -52.21 11.51 -29.98
C PHE A 64 -52.93 10.47 -29.12
N GLY A 65 -53.93 9.81 -29.71
CA GLY A 65 -54.64 8.69 -29.11
C GLY A 65 -53.81 7.41 -29.22
N GLY A 66 -53.55 6.78 -28.07
CA GLY A 66 -52.99 5.44 -27.97
C GLY A 66 -53.22 4.92 -26.56
N ARG A 67 -54.08 3.91 -26.40
CA ARG A 67 -54.32 3.23 -25.12
C ARG A 67 -53.01 2.57 -24.67
N ARG A 68 -52.33 3.15 -23.69
CA ARG A 68 -51.34 2.43 -22.88
C ARG A 68 -52.10 1.81 -21.70
N GLY A 69 -52.02 0.49 -21.57
CA GLY A 69 -52.41 -0.19 -20.34
C GLY A 69 -51.52 0.31 -19.20
N ASP A 70 -52.13 0.55 -18.05
CA ASP A 70 -51.47 1.00 -16.84
C ASP A 70 -50.57 -0.15 -16.31
N PRO A 71 -49.28 0.05 -15.99
CA PRO A 71 -48.43 -1.02 -15.45
C PRO A 71 -48.76 -1.37 -13.98
N ALA A 72 -49.82 -0.80 -13.41
CA ALA A 72 -50.12 -0.92 -11.99
C ALA A 72 -50.87 -2.21 -11.58
N ASP A 73 -51.29 -3.06 -12.52
CA ASP A 73 -52.15 -4.24 -12.24
C ASP A 73 -51.47 -5.60 -12.51
N GLN A 74 -50.19 -5.75 -12.14
CA GLN A 74 -49.60 -7.09 -12.00
C GLN A 74 -49.40 -7.43 -10.52
N PRO A 75 -50.15 -8.39 -9.94
CA PRO A 75 -49.86 -8.85 -8.60
C PRO A 75 -48.54 -9.62 -8.62
N LEU A 76 -47.56 -9.11 -7.87
CA LEU A 76 -46.29 -9.78 -7.58
C LEU A 76 -46.59 -11.20 -7.09
N ARG A 77 -46.14 -12.21 -7.84
CA ARG A 77 -46.10 -13.59 -7.34
C ARG A 77 -45.20 -13.60 -6.11
N GLN A 78 -45.84 -13.75 -4.96
CA GLN A 78 -45.20 -13.94 -3.67
C GLN A 78 -44.40 -15.26 -3.72
N ILE A 79 -43.11 -15.18 -4.01
CA ILE A 79 -42.17 -16.28 -3.71
C ILE A 79 -41.98 -16.21 -2.19
N ALA A 80 -42.84 -16.93 -1.48
CA ALA A 80 -42.64 -17.22 -0.07
C ALA A 80 -41.33 -18.01 0.07
N GLY A 81 -40.42 -17.56 0.94
CA GLY A 81 -39.43 -18.46 1.52
C GLY A 81 -37.96 -18.04 1.52
N LEU A 82 -37.58 -16.79 1.23
CA LEU A 82 -36.21 -16.33 1.49
C LEU A 82 -36.24 -15.01 2.26
N THR A 83 -36.45 -15.13 3.57
CA THR A 83 -36.01 -14.10 4.51
C THR A 83 -34.48 -14.09 4.43
N ILE A 84 -33.90 -13.26 3.56
CA ILE A 84 -32.48 -12.92 3.66
C ILE A 84 -32.36 -12.14 4.96
N SER A 85 -32.05 -12.86 6.03
CA SER A 85 -31.55 -12.26 7.25
C SER A 85 -30.24 -11.59 6.85
N LEU A 86 -30.29 -10.28 6.61
CA LEU A 86 -29.12 -9.43 6.54
C LEU A 86 -28.54 -9.43 7.96
N ILE A 87 -27.79 -10.48 8.27
CA ILE A 87 -26.91 -10.51 9.42
C ILE A 87 -25.92 -9.36 9.17
N ASN A 88 -26.05 -8.29 9.95
CA ASN A 88 -25.01 -7.27 10.13
C ASN A 88 -23.80 -7.91 10.83
N ALA A 89 -23.24 -8.95 10.23
CA ALA A 89 -21.86 -9.32 10.46
C ALA A 89 -21.07 -8.28 9.68
N THR A 90 -20.29 -7.46 10.38
CA THR A 90 -19.22 -6.71 9.72
C THR A 90 -18.33 -7.77 9.11
N ALA A 91 -18.53 -8.07 7.82
CA ALA A 91 -17.78 -9.11 7.14
C ALA A 91 -16.31 -8.70 7.20
N ILE A 92 -15.51 -9.48 7.91
CA ILE A 92 -14.06 -9.31 7.95
C ILE A 92 -13.58 -9.73 6.56
N SER A 93 -13.32 -8.75 5.70
CA SER A 93 -12.70 -8.99 4.40
C SER A 93 -11.18 -8.97 4.59
N PRO A 94 -10.43 -9.89 3.96
CA PRO A 94 -8.99 -9.74 3.87
C PRO A 94 -8.62 -8.46 3.12
N GLN A 95 -7.39 -8.01 3.29
CA GLN A 95 -6.84 -6.90 2.50
C GLN A 95 -6.75 -7.35 1.03
N ALA A 96 -7.52 -6.70 0.16
CA ALA A 96 -7.67 -7.13 -1.24
C ALA A 96 -6.34 -7.22 -2.00
N GLY A 97 -5.36 -6.39 -1.63
CA GLY A 97 -4.01 -6.39 -2.21
C GLY A 97 -3.24 -7.70 -2.05
N ILE A 98 -3.60 -8.56 -1.09
CA ILE A 98 -2.98 -9.89 -0.90
C ILE A 98 -3.22 -10.78 -2.12
N PHE A 99 -4.36 -10.60 -2.82
CA PHE A 99 -4.76 -11.41 -3.96
C PHE A 99 -4.74 -10.63 -5.29
N ALA A 100 -4.17 -9.43 -5.30
CA ALA A 100 -4.11 -8.60 -6.49
C ALA A 100 -3.13 -9.17 -7.52
N LEU A 101 -3.54 -9.17 -8.80
CA LEU A 101 -2.72 -9.62 -9.92
C LEU A 101 -2.41 -8.49 -10.90
N GLY A 102 -1.39 -8.70 -11.73
CA GLY A 102 -1.11 -7.84 -12.89
C GLY A 102 -0.53 -6.47 -12.53
N THR A 103 0.07 -6.33 -11.35
CA THR A 103 0.75 -5.09 -10.95
C THR A 103 2.16 -5.06 -11.54
N ALA A 104 2.50 -3.95 -12.20
CA ALA A 104 3.77 -3.77 -12.89
C ALA A 104 4.84 -3.08 -12.03
N SER A 105 4.45 -2.54 -10.87
CA SER A 105 5.34 -1.87 -9.93
C SER A 105 4.94 -2.17 -8.50
N HIS A 106 5.94 -2.37 -7.64
CA HIS A 106 5.79 -2.74 -6.24
C HIS A 106 6.77 -1.91 -5.41
N SER A 107 6.35 -1.50 -4.21
CA SER A 107 7.19 -0.88 -3.20
C SER A 107 6.91 -1.54 -1.86
N TYR A 108 7.97 -1.97 -1.20
CA TYR A 108 7.95 -2.50 0.16
C TYR A 108 8.63 -1.46 1.05
N VAL A 109 7.90 -0.97 2.05
CA VAL A 109 8.42 0.00 3.01
C VAL A 109 8.28 -0.59 4.40
N GLU A 110 9.40 -0.84 5.05
CA GLU A 110 9.45 -1.33 6.42
C GLU A 110 9.70 -0.19 7.40
N PHE A 111 8.99 -0.21 8.51
CA PHE A 111 9.00 0.85 9.52
C PHE A 111 9.49 0.31 10.86
N ALA A 112 10.41 1.04 11.47
CA ALA A 112 10.79 0.89 12.87
C ALA A 112 10.03 1.95 13.71
N MET A 113 9.28 1.51 14.70
CA MET A 113 8.47 2.38 15.54
C MET A 113 9.37 3.32 16.36
N GLY A 114 8.96 4.59 16.44
CA GLY A 114 9.69 5.62 17.18
C GLY A 114 9.73 5.33 18.69
N SER A 115 10.79 5.79 19.36
CA SER A 115 10.89 5.64 20.82
C SER A 115 9.77 6.40 21.52
N GLY A 116 9.02 5.72 22.39
CA GLY A 116 7.92 6.30 23.16
C GLY A 116 6.60 6.42 22.39
N VAL A 117 6.52 5.86 21.17
CA VAL A 117 5.26 5.73 20.43
C VAL A 117 4.52 4.49 20.92
N GLU A 118 3.22 4.64 21.16
CA GLU A 118 2.36 3.51 21.54
C GLU A 118 2.00 2.67 20.31
N ALA A 119 2.00 1.35 20.46
CA ALA A 119 1.69 0.41 19.37
C ALA A 119 0.33 0.71 18.72
N ARG A 120 -0.66 1.10 19.52
CA ARG A 120 -2.00 1.45 19.04
C ARG A 120 -1.97 2.67 18.11
N ASP A 121 -1.12 3.66 18.37
CA ASP A 121 -1.05 4.87 17.55
C ASP A 121 -0.50 4.56 16.16
N LEU A 122 0.58 3.77 16.10
CA LEU A 122 1.15 3.32 14.83
C LEU A 122 0.16 2.46 14.03
N VAL A 123 -0.46 1.47 14.66
CA VAL A 123 -1.46 0.61 13.99
C VAL A 123 -2.64 1.44 13.49
N THR A 124 -3.14 2.38 14.29
CA THR A 124 -4.27 3.23 13.92
C THR A 124 -3.90 4.14 12.74
N ALA A 125 -2.70 4.72 12.75
CA ALA A 125 -2.22 5.55 11.66
C ALA A 125 -2.10 4.77 10.35
N ILE A 126 -1.49 3.57 10.39
CA ILE A 126 -1.37 2.69 9.22
C ILE A 126 -2.73 2.23 8.72
N ALA A 127 -3.63 1.79 9.60
CA ALA A 127 -4.98 1.38 9.24
C ALA A 127 -5.86 2.54 8.72
N SER A 128 -5.46 3.79 8.99
CA SER A 128 -6.11 5.00 8.48
C SER A 128 -5.60 5.44 7.11
N LEU A 129 -4.50 4.85 6.62
CA LEU A 129 -4.05 5.08 5.25
C LEU A 129 -5.14 4.65 4.26
N ARG A 130 -5.27 5.43 3.19
CA ARG A 130 -6.25 5.18 2.14
C ARG A 130 -5.55 5.27 0.80
N GLU A 131 -5.86 4.31 -0.06
CA GLU A 131 -5.48 4.35 -1.46
C GLU A 131 -6.13 5.56 -2.15
N PRO A 132 -5.47 6.18 -3.15
CA PRO A 132 -6.11 7.19 -3.97
C PRO A 132 -7.37 6.63 -4.63
N ARG A 133 -8.52 7.26 -4.39
CA ARG A 133 -9.80 6.86 -5.00
C ARG A 133 -9.84 7.30 -6.46
N THR A 134 -9.24 6.50 -7.34
CA THR A 134 -9.28 6.70 -8.79
C THR A 134 -9.82 5.45 -9.48
N THR A 135 -10.53 5.64 -10.59
CA THR A 135 -11.05 4.56 -11.44
C THR A 135 -9.99 3.99 -12.39
N MET A 136 -8.88 4.71 -12.59
CA MET A 136 -7.71 4.23 -13.34
C MET A 136 -6.43 4.57 -12.58
N GLY A 137 -5.51 3.61 -12.46
CA GLY A 137 -4.23 3.82 -11.78
C GLY A 137 -4.35 3.90 -10.26
N GLY A 138 -5.22 3.09 -9.66
CA GLY A 138 -5.19 2.85 -8.21
C GLY A 138 -3.97 2.01 -7.83
N VAL A 139 -3.65 1.98 -6.55
CA VAL A 139 -2.66 1.06 -5.97
C VAL A 139 -3.37 0.16 -4.99
N ASN A 140 -2.88 -1.07 -4.82
CA ASN A 140 -3.22 -1.88 -3.66
C ASN A 140 -2.27 -1.53 -2.52
N LEU A 141 -2.81 -1.41 -1.31
CA LEU A 141 -2.05 -1.18 -0.09
C LEU A 141 -2.33 -2.33 0.89
N VAL A 142 -1.29 -3.08 1.21
CA VAL A 142 -1.33 -4.13 2.22
C VAL A 142 -0.43 -3.72 3.39
N ALA A 143 -0.99 -3.71 4.58
CA ALA A 143 -0.27 -3.48 5.83
C ALA A 143 0.01 -4.81 6.54
N GLY A 144 1.25 -5.00 6.99
CA GLY A 144 1.66 -6.06 7.89
C GLY A 144 2.21 -5.49 9.18
N PHE A 145 2.02 -6.21 10.29
CA PHE A 145 2.52 -5.81 11.61
C PHE A 145 3.30 -6.95 12.24
N ARG A 146 4.35 -6.60 12.99
CA ARG A 146 5.06 -7.56 13.83
C ARG A 146 4.08 -8.21 14.83
N PRO A 147 4.08 -9.54 14.99
CA PRO A 147 3.12 -10.22 15.85
C PRO A 147 3.08 -9.68 17.29
N GLU A 148 4.22 -9.41 17.93
CA GLU A 148 4.25 -8.81 19.27
C GLU A 148 3.63 -7.41 19.33
N LEU A 149 3.80 -6.61 18.29
CA LEU A 149 3.20 -5.28 18.19
C LEU A 149 1.69 -5.40 18.00
N TRP A 150 1.25 -6.29 17.13
CA TRP A 150 -0.16 -6.57 16.89
C TRP A 150 -0.87 -7.07 18.15
N ARG A 151 -0.25 -7.98 18.91
CA ARG A 151 -0.80 -8.48 20.18
C ARG A 151 -1.06 -7.37 21.21
N LYS A 152 -0.28 -6.30 21.23
CA LYS A 152 -0.51 -5.15 22.12
C LYS A 152 -1.79 -4.37 21.77
N VAL A 153 -2.23 -4.44 20.51
CA VAL A 153 -3.38 -3.67 20.00
C VAL A 153 -4.65 -4.53 19.90
N ALA A 154 -4.51 -5.77 19.44
CA ALA A 154 -5.61 -6.68 19.15
C ALA A 154 -5.24 -8.13 19.51
N ALA A 155 -4.95 -8.37 20.80
CA ALA A 155 -4.56 -9.69 21.32
C ALA A 155 -5.50 -10.83 20.90
N ASP A 156 -6.82 -10.59 20.98
CA ASP A 156 -7.85 -11.59 20.65
C ASP A 156 -7.94 -11.89 19.15
N ALA A 157 -7.44 -11.00 18.30
CA ALA A 157 -7.41 -11.16 16.85
C ALA A 157 -6.06 -11.67 16.33
N SER A 158 -5.06 -11.86 17.20
CA SER A 158 -3.77 -12.42 16.80
C SER A 158 -3.89 -13.94 16.62
N PRO A 159 -3.47 -14.52 15.49
CA PRO A 159 -3.46 -15.97 15.31
C PRO A 159 -2.65 -16.67 16.41
N ARG A 160 -3.15 -17.81 16.88
CA ARG A 160 -2.45 -18.62 17.88
C ARG A 160 -1.18 -19.22 17.28
N GLY A 161 -0.08 -19.18 18.03
CA GLY A 161 1.21 -19.72 17.58
C GLY A 161 1.96 -18.83 16.59
N LEU A 162 1.47 -17.62 16.30
CA LEU A 162 2.21 -16.66 15.48
C LEU A 162 3.38 -16.06 16.28
N GLU A 163 4.60 -16.35 15.84
CA GLU A 163 5.84 -15.89 16.47
C GLU A 163 6.54 -14.81 15.64
N ASP A 164 7.32 -13.98 16.32
CA ASP A 164 8.17 -12.99 15.66
C ASP A 164 9.44 -13.67 15.12
N PHE A 165 9.94 -13.20 13.97
CA PHE A 165 11.21 -13.60 13.39
C PHE A 165 12.38 -12.86 14.07
N ASN A 166 12.67 -13.25 15.31
CA ASN A 166 13.65 -12.59 16.19
C ASN A 166 15.04 -13.25 16.21
N ARG A 167 15.22 -14.37 15.50
CA ARG A 167 16.45 -15.18 15.55
C ARG A 167 16.85 -15.64 14.16
N ASP A 168 18.14 -15.59 13.89
CA ASP A 168 18.70 -16.17 12.66
C ASP A 168 18.29 -17.64 12.54
N VAL A 169 17.88 -18.04 11.34
CA VAL A 169 17.76 -19.46 11.00
C VAL A 169 19.11 -19.91 10.44
N VAL A 170 19.69 -20.92 11.07
CA VAL A 170 20.99 -21.48 10.66
C VAL A 170 20.74 -22.83 10.00
N GLY A 171 21.03 -22.90 8.70
CA GLY A 171 20.96 -24.10 7.90
C GLY A 171 22.29 -24.86 7.82
N PRO A 172 22.34 -25.94 7.04
CA PRO A 172 23.56 -26.71 6.80
C PRO A 172 24.70 -25.84 6.24
N GLY A 173 25.93 -26.14 6.64
CA GLY A 173 27.11 -25.43 6.16
C GLY A 173 27.21 -23.97 6.62
N ASP A 174 26.65 -23.64 7.78
CA ASP A 174 26.59 -22.27 8.34
C ASP A 174 25.89 -21.24 7.44
N TYR A 175 24.99 -21.69 6.56
CA TYR A 175 24.13 -20.78 5.82
C TYR A 175 23.14 -20.11 6.77
N ARG A 176 23.13 -18.77 6.81
CA ARG A 176 22.34 -17.98 7.76
C ARG A 176 21.26 -17.18 7.03
N MET A 177 20.02 -17.29 7.51
CA MET A 177 18.93 -16.39 7.19
C MET A 177 18.77 -15.42 8.37
N PRO A 178 19.28 -14.19 8.28
CA PRO A 178 19.35 -13.27 9.40
C PRO A 178 17.97 -12.75 9.82
N ALA A 179 17.73 -12.59 11.12
CA ALA A 179 16.51 -11.96 11.62
C ALA A 179 16.54 -10.43 11.50
N THR A 180 15.97 -9.91 10.42
CA THR A 180 15.92 -8.47 10.10
C THR A 180 14.53 -7.85 10.23
N GLN A 181 13.56 -8.56 10.83
CA GLN A 181 12.18 -8.10 10.90
C GLN A 181 12.01 -6.75 11.64
N HIS A 182 11.28 -5.84 10.99
CA HIS A 182 10.85 -4.55 11.53
C HIS A 182 9.40 -4.57 12.06
N ASP A 183 8.93 -3.44 12.58
CA ASP A 183 7.69 -3.35 13.39
C ASP A 183 6.42 -3.35 12.54
N ALA A 184 6.48 -2.74 11.35
CA ALA A 184 5.40 -2.75 10.38
C ALA A 184 5.95 -2.73 8.96
N VAL A 185 5.16 -3.21 8.00
CA VAL A 185 5.46 -3.15 6.57
C VAL A 185 4.25 -2.63 5.81
N LEU A 186 4.51 -1.79 4.82
CA LEU A 186 3.57 -1.45 3.76
C LEU A 186 4.05 -2.08 2.46
N TRP A 187 3.20 -2.91 1.88
CA TRP A 187 3.34 -3.39 0.51
C TRP A 187 2.36 -2.61 -0.37
N ILE A 188 2.92 -1.82 -1.28
CA ILE A 188 2.18 -0.97 -2.21
C ILE A 188 2.43 -1.48 -3.62
N SER A 189 1.38 -1.83 -4.35
CA SER A 189 1.51 -2.37 -5.72
C SER A 189 0.54 -1.68 -6.67
N GLY A 190 0.94 -1.51 -7.92
CA GLY A 190 0.13 -0.79 -8.91
C GLY A 190 0.60 -0.99 -10.34
N SER A 191 -0.14 -0.40 -11.28
CA SER A 191 0.14 -0.51 -12.71
C SER A 191 1.26 0.42 -13.19
N ALA A 192 1.62 1.44 -12.41
CA ALA A 192 2.57 2.48 -12.81
C ALA A 192 3.49 2.87 -11.65
N TYR A 193 4.78 3.05 -11.97
CA TYR A 193 5.83 3.30 -10.98
C TYR A 193 5.67 4.64 -10.27
N ASP A 194 5.37 5.70 -11.03
CA ASP A 194 5.16 7.06 -10.50
C ASP A 194 4.02 7.09 -9.48
N VAL A 195 2.91 6.42 -9.76
CA VAL A 195 1.78 6.31 -8.83
C VAL A 195 2.18 5.58 -7.55
N VAL A 196 2.85 4.42 -7.65
CA VAL A 196 3.31 3.67 -6.47
C VAL A 196 4.31 4.49 -5.66
N PHE A 197 5.23 5.19 -6.33
CA PHE A 197 6.21 6.06 -5.69
C PHE A 197 5.54 7.21 -4.91
N ASP A 198 4.60 7.93 -5.53
CA ASP A 198 3.91 9.05 -4.89
C ASP A 198 3.10 8.58 -3.68
N VAL A 199 2.41 7.43 -3.77
CA VAL A 199 1.67 6.87 -2.63
C VAL A 199 2.63 6.44 -1.51
N ALA A 200 3.75 5.80 -1.84
CA ALA A 200 4.76 5.44 -0.85
C ALA A 200 5.31 6.68 -0.12
N ARG A 201 5.63 7.76 -0.86
CA ARG A 201 6.08 9.02 -0.24
C ARG A 201 5.01 9.63 0.65
N GLN A 202 3.74 9.63 0.23
CA GLN A 202 2.64 10.14 1.05
C GLN A 202 2.45 9.33 2.33
N ALA A 203 2.52 8.00 2.24
CA ALA A 203 2.42 7.11 3.41
C ALA A 203 3.59 7.34 4.38
N ILE A 204 4.84 7.43 3.87
CA ILE A 204 6.01 7.72 4.70
C ILE A 204 5.86 9.08 5.40
N ALA A 205 5.45 10.12 4.68
CA ALA A 205 5.27 11.45 5.27
C ALA A 205 4.18 11.46 6.36
N ALA A 206 3.11 10.67 6.19
CA ALA A 206 2.06 10.54 7.19
C ALA A 206 2.52 9.79 8.45
N LEU A 207 3.48 8.87 8.31
CA LEU A 207 3.99 8.03 9.40
C LEU A 207 5.26 8.58 10.06
N ASP A 208 5.94 9.56 9.46
CA ASP A 208 7.16 10.20 9.98
C ASP A 208 7.10 10.62 11.47
N PRO A 209 5.96 11.09 12.02
CA PRO A 209 5.88 11.40 13.45
C PRO A 209 5.91 10.18 14.38
N LEU A 210 5.63 8.98 13.86
CA LEU A 210 5.41 7.76 14.63
C LEU A 210 6.46 6.68 14.39
N ALA A 211 7.08 6.66 13.22
CA ALA A 211 8.02 5.62 12.83
C ALA A 211 9.07 6.13 11.84
N LEU A 212 10.21 5.47 11.83
CA LEU A 212 11.29 5.69 10.87
C LEU A 212 11.21 4.63 9.78
N VAL A 213 11.49 5.02 8.53
CA VAL A 213 11.72 4.05 7.45
C VAL A 213 13.01 3.29 7.76
N ALA A 214 12.88 1.98 7.97
CA ALA A 214 13.98 1.10 8.27
C ALA A 214 14.58 0.51 6.98
N GLU A 215 13.71 0.07 6.07
CA GLU A 215 14.08 -0.43 4.75
C GLU A 215 13.03 -0.01 3.71
N GLU A 216 13.49 0.21 2.48
CA GLU A 216 12.63 0.50 1.35
C GLU A 216 13.17 -0.22 0.11
N THR A 217 12.32 -1.02 -0.53
CA THR A 217 12.66 -1.73 -1.76
C THR A 217 11.60 -1.50 -2.83
N SER A 218 12.03 -0.99 -3.98
CA SER A 218 11.20 -0.91 -5.20
C SER A 218 11.47 -2.13 -6.08
N SER A 219 10.41 -2.73 -6.63
CA SER A 219 10.49 -3.92 -7.45
C SER A 219 9.47 -3.91 -8.59
N TRP A 220 9.69 -4.77 -9.58
CA TRP A 220 8.87 -4.90 -10.78
C TRP A 220 8.89 -6.36 -11.25
N PRO A 221 7.84 -6.83 -11.96
CA PRO A 221 7.87 -8.13 -12.62
C PRO A 221 8.92 -8.15 -13.73
N TYR A 222 9.73 -9.21 -13.81
CA TYR A 222 10.80 -9.33 -14.79
C TYR A 222 10.41 -10.26 -15.93
N HIS A 223 10.38 -9.72 -17.16
CA HIS A 223 9.92 -10.42 -18.36
C HIS A 223 8.55 -11.11 -18.16
N HIS A 224 8.45 -12.41 -18.41
CA HIS A 224 7.22 -13.19 -18.30
C HIS A 224 7.27 -13.95 -16.97
N ASP A 225 7.13 -13.20 -15.88
CA ASP A 225 7.12 -13.71 -14.50
C ASP A 225 8.38 -14.51 -14.15
N ARG A 226 9.54 -13.99 -14.53
CA ARG A 226 10.83 -14.62 -14.24
C ARG A 226 11.52 -13.98 -13.04
N ASP A 227 12.29 -14.76 -12.32
CA ASP A 227 13.30 -14.26 -11.42
C ASP A 227 14.56 -13.78 -12.17
N LEU A 228 15.50 -13.18 -11.44
CA LEU A 228 16.77 -12.70 -12.01
C LEU A 228 17.75 -13.84 -12.35
N THR A 229 17.45 -15.08 -11.97
CA THR A 229 18.21 -16.26 -12.40
C THR A 229 17.72 -16.79 -13.76
N GLY A 230 16.57 -16.32 -14.22
CA GLY A 230 15.98 -16.59 -15.53
C GLY A 230 14.88 -17.65 -15.53
N PHE A 231 14.49 -18.17 -14.36
CA PHE A 231 13.42 -19.15 -14.19
C PHE A 231 12.07 -18.47 -13.95
N ILE A 232 10.98 -19.14 -14.33
CA ILE A 232 9.63 -18.65 -14.04
C ILE A 232 9.36 -18.84 -12.55
N ASP A 233 8.98 -17.76 -11.87
CA ASP A 233 8.69 -17.73 -10.44
C ASP A 233 7.17 -17.62 -10.21
N GLY A 234 6.63 -18.45 -9.31
CA GLY A 234 5.20 -18.49 -9.01
C GLY A 234 4.35 -19.52 -9.79
N THR A 235 4.98 -20.46 -10.52
CA THR A 235 4.25 -21.53 -11.26
C THR A 235 3.42 -22.43 -10.33
N GLU A 236 3.92 -22.71 -9.11
CA GLU A 236 3.26 -23.57 -8.11
C GLU A 236 2.39 -22.78 -7.12
N ASN A 237 2.17 -21.48 -7.37
CA ASN A 237 1.24 -20.71 -6.55
C ASN A 237 -0.19 -21.21 -6.76
N PRO A 238 -1.01 -21.27 -5.70
CA PRO A 238 -2.40 -21.68 -5.83
C PRO A 238 -3.16 -20.76 -6.77
N SER A 239 -4.19 -21.31 -7.42
CA SER A 239 -5.07 -20.52 -8.26
C SER A 239 -5.80 -19.45 -7.42
N LEU A 240 -6.27 -18.37 -8.04
CA LEU A 240 -6.98 -17.30 -7.31
C LEU A 240 -8.24 -17.78 -6.59
N ILE A 241 -8.87 -18.87 -7.05
CA ILE A 241 -10.06 -19.42 -6.39
C ILE A 241 -9.67 -20.20 -5.12
N ASP A 242 -8.50 -20.84 -5.11
CA ASP A 242 -8.01 -21.66 -4.00
C ASP A 242 -7.15 -20.86 -3.01
N ALA A 243 -6.56 -19.74 -3.46
CA ALA A 243 -5.65 -18.94 -2.65
C ALA A 243 -6.25 -18.45 -1.30
N PRO A 244 -7.53 -18.01 -1.23
CA PRO A 244 -8.14 -17.65 0.04
C PRO A 244 -8.22 -18.80 1.04
N ASP A 245 -8.44 -20.03 0.59
CA ASP A 245 -8.55 -21.21 1.46
C ASP A 245 -7.19 -21.61 2.08
N ILE A 246 -6.08 -21.13 1.51
CA ILE A 246 -4.71 -21.41 1.97
C ILE A 246 -4.17 -20.26 2.81
N ALA A 247 -4.51 -19.02 2.45
CA ALA A 247 -3.93 -17.81 3.04
C ALA A 247 -4.69 -17.27 4.26
N LEU A 248 -5.95 -17.65 4.47
CA LEU A 248 -6.83 -17.17 5.55
C LEU A 248 -7.10 -18.25 6.60
#